data_AF-A0A1C3EH50-F1
#
_entry.id   AF-A0A1C3EH50-F1
#
_cell.length_a   1.000
_cell.length_b   1.000
_cell.length_c   1.000
_cell.angle_alpha   90.00
_cell.angle_beta   90.00
_cell.angle_gamma   90.00
#
_symmetry.space_group_name_H-M   'P 1'
#
loop_
_entity.id
_entity.type
_entity.pdbx_description
1 polymer ?
#
loop_
_entity_poly.entity_id
_entity_poly.type
_entity_poly.pdbx_seq_one_letter_code
_entity_poly.pdbx_strand_id
1 'polypeptide(L)'
;MIFDLCDLGVTVTTGGQLQIDTAKLNDALAASPESVAAFFTTDGTGVGKQLDNLAKSMTDSIDGSLTTTSKSLEATATSITGQVKRIDDRLALRRTRLTLQFTQLETVINSLQSQGNALTSFLTQFNNSKSN
;
A
#
# COMPACT_ATOMS: atom_id res chain seq x y z
N MET A 1 5.47 -46.64 -19.71
CA MET A 1 5.40 -45.99 -18.38
C MET A 1 5.39 -44.49 -18.65
N ILE A 2 4.36 -43.78 -18.17
CA ILE A 2 4.11 -42.36 -18.46
C ILE A 2 4.79 -41.55 -17.36
N PHE A 3 5.68 -40.62 -17.72
CA PHE A 3 6.42 -39.82 -16.74
C PHE A 3 6.12 -38.32 -16.83
N ASP A 4 5.67 -37.84 -17.99
CA ASP A 4 5.42 -36.41 -18.22
C ASP A 4 4.07 -36.14 -18.90
N LEU A 5 3.52 -34.93 -18.68
CA LEU A 5 2.31 -34.43 -19.34
C LEU A 5 2.43 -34.47 -20.89
N CYS A 6 3.65 -34.32 -21.41
CA CYS A 6 3.95 -34.43 -22.82
C CYS A 6 3.70 -35.85 -23.38
N ASP A 7 3.88 -36.90 -22.57
CA ASP A 7 3.60 -38.30 -22.96
C ASP A 7 2.09 -38.55 -23.14
N LEU A 8 1.26 -37.74 -22.47
CA LEU A 8 -0.20 -37.73 -22.59
C LEU A 8 -0.71 -36.76 -23.67
N GLY A 9 0.19 -36.15 -24.44
CA GLY A 9 -0.17 -35.18 -25.47
C GLY A 9 -0.55 -33.80 -24.94
N VAL A 10 -0.26 -33.49 -23.67
CA VAL A 10 -0.48 -32.16 -23.09
C VAL A 10 0.81 -31.34 -23.21
N THR A 11 0.74 -30.20 -23.88
CA THR A 11 1.88 -29.29 -24.06
C THR A 11 1.54 -27.89 -23.57
N VAL A 12 2.53 -27.20 -23.00
CA VAL A 12 2.42 -25.80 -22.59
C VAL A 12 2.97 -24.93 -23.72
N THR A 13 2.11 -24.10 -24.30
CA THR A 13 2.53 -23.13 -25.31
C THR A 13 3.25 -21.94 -24.68
N THR A 14 3.97 -21.15 -25.48
CA THR A 14 4.74 -19.97 -25.03
C THR A 14 3.88 -18.90 -24.32
N GLY A 15 2.55 -18.93 -24.51
CA GLY A 15 1.59 -18.05 -23.82
C GLY A 15 0.98 -18.63 -22.55
N GLY A 16 1.45 -19.80 -22.08
CA GLY A 16 0.90 -20.49 -20.91
C GLY A 16 -0.43 -21.21 -21.17
N GLN A 17 -0.87 -21.31 -22.44
CA GLN A 17 -2.05 -22.11 -22.79
C GLN A 17 -1.66 -23.59 -22.86
N LEU A 18 -2.53 -24.43 -22.29
CA LEU A 18 -2.44 -25.88 -22.41
C LEU A 18 -3.06 -26.30 -23.74
N GLN A 19 -2.27 -26.94 -24.60
CA GLN A 19 -2.74 -27.57 -25.82
C GLN A 19 -2.75 -29.09 -25.64
N ILE A 20 -3.86 -29.72 -25.99
CA ILE A 20 -4.08 -31.16 -25.85
C ILE A 20 -4.18 -31.79 -27.24
N ASP A 21 -3.29 -32.75 -27.51
CA ASP A 21 -3.36 -33.65 -28.65
C ASP A 21 -4.28 -34.83 -28.30
N THR A 22 -5.54 -34.74 -28.75
CA THR A 22 -6.58 -35.74 -28.43
C THR A 22 -6.29 -37.12 -29.03
N ALA A 23 -5.53 -37.21 -30.12
CA ALA A 23 -5.16 -38.49 -30.73
C ALA A 23 -4.18 -39.23 -29.82
N LYS A 24 -3.10 -38.56 -29.40
CA LYS A 24 -2.12 -39.13 -28.47
C LYS A 24 -2.72 -39.48 -27.11
N LEU A 25 -3.62 -38.64 -26.60
CA LEU A 25 -4.30 -38.91 -25.35
C LEU A 25 -5.17 -40.17 -25.44
N ASN A 26 -5.92 -40.34 -26.54
CA ASN A 26 -6.75 -41.53 -26.75
C ASN A 26 -5.91 -42.80 -26.92
N ASP A 27 -4.78 -42.71 -27.63
CA ASP A 27 -3.86 -43.84 -27.79
C ASP A 27 -3.23 -44.26 -26.46
N ALA A 28 -2.80 -43.29 -25.64
CA ALA A 28 -2.26 -43.54 -24.30
C ALA A 28 -3.31 -44.15 -23.35
N LEU A 29 -4.56 -43.66 -23.43
CA LEU A 29 -5.68 -44.16 -22.62
C LEU A 29 -6.09 -45.57 -23.03
N ALA A 30 -6.07 -45.89 -24.33
CA ALA A 30 -6.34 -47.23 -24.85
C ALA A 30 -5.22 -48.22 -24.52
N ALA A 31 -3.96 -47.77 -24.53
CA ALA A 31 -2.81 -48.61 -24.24
C ALA A 31 -2.69 -48.97 -22.75
N SER A 32 -2.96 -48.02 -21.84
CA SER A 32 -2.81 -48.27 -20.39
C SER A 32 -3.62 -47.28 -19.53
N PRO A 33 -4.94 -47.48 -19.38
CA PRO A 33 -5.81 -46.56 -18.63
C PRO A 33 -5.42 -46.46 -17.15
N GLU A 34 -4.91 -47.54 -16.55
CA GLU A 34 -4.47 -47.57 -15.16
C GLU A 34 -3.21 -46.72 -14.92
N SER A 35 -2.29 -46.67 -15.92
CA SER A 35 -1.10 -45.82 -15.86
C SER A 35 -1.46 -44.33 -16.00
N VAL A 36 -2.45 -43.99 -16.83
CA VAL A 36 -2.95 -42.62 -16.94
C VAL A 36 -3.64 -42.19 -15.64
N ALA A 37 -4.46 -43.06 -15.05
CA ALA A 37 -5.10 -42.79 -13.77
C ALA A 37 -4.05 -42.55 -12.67
N ALA A 38 -3.09 -43.46 -12.52
CA ALA A 38 -1.99 -43.32 -11.57
C ALA A 38 -1.23 -41.99 -11.76
N PHE A 39 -0.90 -41.62 -13.00
CA PHE A 39 -0.21 -40.36 -13.27
C PHE A 39 -0.93 -39.11 -12.71
N PHE A 40 -2.26 -39.09 -12.71
CA PHE A 40 -3.03 -37.98 -12.13
C PHE A 40 -3.34 -38.15 -10.64
N THR A 41 -3.55 -39.38 -10.18
CA THR A 41 -4.11 -39.66 -8.85
C THR A 41 -3.11 -40.21 -7.84
N THR A 42 -1.87 -40.55 -8.24
CA THR A 42 -0.88 -41.07 -7.30
C THR A 42 -0.64 -40.05 -6.18
N ASP A 43 -0.83 -40.49 -4.94
CA ASP A 43 -0.65 -39.61 -3.79
C ASP A 43 0.79 -39.09 -3.72
N GLY A 44 0.92 -37.77 -3.52
CA GLY A 44 2.19 -37.07 -3.38
C GLY A 44 2.97 -36.78 -4.67
N THR A 45 2.79 -37.56 -5.74
CA THR A 45 3.55 -37.40 -7.01
C THR A 45 2.68 -37.17 -8.23
N GLY A 46 1.38 -37.46 -8.14
CA GLY A 46 0.44 -37.24 -9.23
C GLY A 46 0.25 -35.76 -9.53
N VAL A 47 0.16 -35.42 -10.81
CA VAL A 47 0.07 -34.03 -11.28
C VAL A 47 -1.14 -33.30 -10.69
N GLY A 48 -2.27 -34.00 -10.55
CA GLY A 48 -3.48 -33.42 -9.96
C GLY A 48 -3.26 -32.97 -8.50
N LYS A 49 -2.53 -33.77 -7.72
CA LYS A 49 -2.24 -33.44 -6.33
C LYS A 49 -1.21 -32.31 -6.19
N GLN A 50 -0.22 -32.28 -7.08
CA GLN A 50 0.76 -31.19 -7.12
C GLN A 50 0.11 -29.85 -7.47
N LEU A 51 -0.82 -29.84 -8.44
CA LEU A 51 -1.60 -28.64 -8.79
C LEU A 51 -2.51 -28.18 -7.64
N ASP A 52 -3.20 -29.11 -6.96
CA ASP A 52 -4.01 -28.81 -5.77
C ASP A 52 -3.16 -28.18 -4.66
N ASN A 53 -1.97 -28.74 -4.38
CA ASN A 53 -1.06 -28.21 -3.37
C ASN A 53 -0.52 -26.82 -3.75
N LEU A 54 -0.17 -26.61 -5.03
CA LEU A 54 0.26 -25.30 -5.52
C LEU A 54 -0.85 -24.26 -5.38
N ALA A 55 -2.06 -24.58 -5.84
CA ALA A 55 -3.22 -23.71 -5.71
C ALA A 55 -3.45 -23.35 -4.23
N LYS A 56 -3.46 -24.34 -3.34
CA LYS A 56 -3.57 -24.12 -1.88
C LYS A 56 -2.46 -23.23 -1.34
N SER A 57 -1.20 -23.45 -1.71
CA SER A 57 -0.08 -22.62 -1.24
C SER A 57 -0.22 -21.15 -1.64
N MET A 58 -0.95 -20.87 -2.73
CA MET A 58 -1.21 -19.50 -3.19
C MET A 58 -2.49 -18.91 -2.58
N THR A 59 -3.55 -19.71 -2.48
CA THR A 59 -4.91 -19.25 -2.12
C THR A 59 -5.29 -19.52 -0.67
N ASP A 60 -4.44 -20.17 0.12
CA ASP A 60 -4.71 -20.41 1.53
C ASP A 60 -5.00 -19.08 2.25
N SER A 61 -6.07 -19.06 3.04
CA SER A 61 -6.61 -17.84 3.65
C SER A 61 -5.80 -17.35 4.84
N ILE A 62 -4.85 -18.15 5.33
CA ILE A 62 -4.01 -17.84 6.48
C ILE A 62 -2.60 -17.52 6.00
N ASP A 63 -1.95 -18.49 5.35
CA ASP A 63 -0.53 -18.47 5.02
C ASP A 63 -0.26 -18.46 3.51
N GLY A 64 -1.32 -18.44 2.69
CA GLY A 64 -1.19 -18.39 1.24
C GLY A 64 -0.39 -17.16 0.79
N SER A 65 0.38 -17.30 -0.28
CA SER A 65 1.22 -16.21 -0.78
C SER A 65 0.42 -14.96 -1.14
N LEU A 66 -0.78 -15.13 -1.70
CA LEU A 66 -1.67 -14.02 -2.04
C LEU A 66 -2.22 -13.34 -0.78
N THR A 67 -2.65 -14.13 0.21
CA THR A 67 -3.13 -13.64 1.50
C THR A 67 -2.03 -12.85 2.22
N THR A 68 -0.82 -13.39 2.28
CA THR A 68 0.34 -12.73 2.90
C THR A 68 0.65 -11.39 2.24
N THR A 69 0.62 -11.36 0.91
CA THR A 69 0.80 -10.13 0.13
C THR A 69 -0.30 -9.11 0.43
N SER A 70 -1.56 -9.55 0.49
CA SER A 70 -2.71 -8.72 0.84
C SER A 70 -2.57 -8.10 2.23
N LYS A 71 -2.24 -8.90 3.25
CA LYS A 71 -2.01 -8.46 4.63
C LYS A 71 -0.87 -7.42 4.72
N SER A 72 0.23 -7.66 3.99
CA SER A 72 1.36 -6.71 3.95
C SER A 72 0.97 -5.37 3.33
N LEU A 73 0.17 -5.40 2.25
CA LEU A 73 -0.30 -4.18 1.60
C LEU A 73 -1.26 -3.40 2.49
N GLU A 74 -2.17 -4.09 3.20
CA GLU A 74 -3.10 -3.50 4.16
C GLU A 74 -2.36 -2.87 5.36
N ALA A 75 -1.34 -3.54 5.89
CA ALA A 75 -0.49 -2.99 6.95
C ALA A 75 0.25 -1.73 6.48
N THR A 76 0.73 -1.72 5.23
CA THR A 76 1.37 -0.54 4.61
C THR A 76 0.37 0.61 4.47
N ALA A 77 -0.84 0.35 3.97
CA ALA A 77 -1.90 1.35 3.86
C ALA A 77 -2.29 1.95 5.21
N THR A 78 -2.39 1.11 6.25
CA THR A 78 -2.67 1.54 7.62
C THR A 78 -1.55 2.44 8.17
N SER A 79 -0.29 2.07 7.94
CA SER A 79 0.87 2.85 8.36
C SER A 79 0.90 4.23 7.68
N ILE A 80 0.65 4.28 6.38
CA ILE A 80 0.57 5.54 5.61
C ILE A 80 -0.56 6.42 6.15
N THR A 81 -1.74 5.84 6.38
CA THR A 81 -2.90 6.57 6.94
C THR A 81 -2.57 7.16 8.32
N GLY A 82 -1.89 6.39 9.17
CA GLY A 82 -1.40 6.87 10.46
C GLY A 82 -0.37 8.01 10.34
N GLN A 83 0.51 7.96 9.33
CA GLN A 83 1.47 9.04 9.07
C GLN A 83 0.78 10.32 8.62
N VAL A 84 -0.18 10.23 7.70
CA VAL A 84 -0.99 11.37 7.23
C VAL A 84 -1.67 12.05 8.42
N LYS A 85 -2.36 11.28 9.27
CA LYS A 85 -3.03 11.83 10.46
C LYS A 85 -2.07 12.60 11.38
N ARG A 86 -0.87 12.05 11.64
CA ARG A 86 0.14 12.74 12.47
C ARG A 86 0.62 14.05 11.85
N ILE A 87 0.75 14.09 10.52
CA ILE A 87 1.13 15.31 9.80
C ILE A 87 0.01 16.35 9.89
N ASP A 88 -1.24 15.95 9.71
CA ASP A 88 -2.41 16.83 9.82
C ASP A 88 -2.52 17.43 11.24
N ASP A 89 -2.36 16.60 12.27
CA ASP A 89 -2.38 17.06 13.67
C ASP A 89 -1.26 18.11 13.92
N ARG A 90 -0.05 17.87 13.38
CA ARG A 90 1.07 18.83 13.47
C ARG A 90 0.80 20.11 12.69
N LEU A 91 0.18 20.02 11.52
CA LEU A 91 -0.17 21.18 10.71
C LEU A 91 -1.22 22.04 11.40
N ALA A 92 -2.24 21.42 12.02
CA ALA A 92 -3.25 22.10 12.81
C ALA A 92 -2.62 22.86 13.99
N LEU A 93 -1.75 22.21 14.77
CA LEU A 93 -1.03 22.88 15.87
C LEU A 93 -0.15 24.02 15.38
N ARG A 94 0.53 23.86 14.25
CA ARG A 94 1.35 24.93 13.66
C ARG A 94 0.48 26.11 13.23
N ARG A 95 -0.68 25.86 12.63
CA ARG A 95 -1.65 26.90 12.26
C ARG A 95 -2.12 27.66 13.49
N THR A 96 -2.59 26.96 14.53
CA THR A 96 -3.04 27.60 15.79
C THR A 96 -1.96 28.48 16.41
N ARG A 97 -0.73 27.98 16.49
CA ARG A 97 0.40 28.76 17.03
C ARG A 97 0.71 29.99 16.19
N LEU A 98 0.71 29.89 14.86
CA LEU A 98 0.94 31.03 13.98
C LEU A 98 -0.18 32.07 14.09
N THR A 99 -1.44 31.64 14.22
CA THR A 99 -2.57 32.55 14.47
C THR A 99 -2.41 33.28 15.80
N LEU A 100 -2.06 32.58 16.88
CA LEU A 100 -1.81 33.21 18.18
C LEU A 100 -0.64 34.21 18.13
N GLN A 101 0.46 33.85 17.46
CA GLN A 101 1.60 34.75 17.28
C GLN A 101 1.20 35.99 16.51
N PHE A 102 0.40 35.84 15.44
CA PHE A 102 -0.09 36.97 14.65
C PHE A 102 -0.95 37.92 15.50
N THR A 103 -1.91 37.41 16.28
CA THR A 103 -2.73 38.25 17.17
C THR A 103 -1.90 38.97 18.24
N GLN A 104 -0.86 38.30 18.78
CA GLN A 104 0.06 38.94 19.72
C GLN A 104 0.88 40.04 19.04
N LEU A 105 1.38 39.79 17.82
CA LEU A 105 2.09 40.80 17.04
C LEU A 105 1.22 42.02 16.74
N GLU A 106 -0.05 41.85 16.39
CA GLU A 106 -0.98 42.97 16.22
C GLU A 106 -1.15 43.78 17.51
N THR A 107 -1.28 43.10 18.65
CA THR A 107 -1.38 43.76 19.97
C THR A 107 -0.11 44.56 20.29
N VAL A 108 1.07 43.98 20.02
CA VAL A 108 2.35 44.66 20.22
C VAL A 108 2.50 45.86 19.29
N ILE A 109 2.12 45.72 18.01
CA ILE A 109 2.15 46.83 17.04
C ILE A 109 1.25 47.96 17.51
N ASN A 110 0.02 47.67 17.95
CA ASN A 110 -0.90 48.68 18.46
C ASN A 110 -0.33 49.40 19.70
N SER A 111 0.34 48.65 20.59
CA SER A 111 1.03 49.23 21.76
C SER A 111 2.24 50.09 21.37
N LEU A 112 3.02 49.68 20.37
CA LEU A 112 4.15 50.47 19.87
C LEU A 112 3.67 51.76 19.18
N GLN A 113 2.57 51.70 18.43
CA GLN A 113 1.96 52.88 17.81
C GLN A 113 1.45 53.87 18.87
N SER A 114 0.78 53.40 19.92
CA SER A 114 0.30 54.28 21.01
C SER A 114 1.46 54.93 21.77
N GLN A 115 2.54 54.18 22.02
CA GLN A 115 3.77 54.72 22.62
C GLN A 115 4.45 55.76 21.73
N GLY A 116 4.55 55.53 20.42
CA GLY A 116 5.09 56.50 19.46
C GLY A 116 4.28 57.80 19.41
N ASN A 117 2.95 57.68 19.43
CA ASN A 117 2.05 58.84 19.49
C ASN A 117 2.22 59.64 20.79
N ALA A 118 2.32 58.95 21.94
CA ALA A 118 2.55 59.59 23.23
C ALA A 118 3.89 60.35 23.27
N LEU A 119 4.97 59.74 22.75
CA LEU A 119 6.28 60.39 22.66
C LEU A 119 6.25 61.63 21.75
N THR A 120 5.55 61.54 20.62
CA THR A 120 5.37 62.67 19.70
C THR A 120 4.63 63.82 20.38
N SER A 121 3.54 63.52 21.09
CA SER A 121 2.78 64.52 21.87
C SER A 121 3.62 65.16 22.98
N PHE A 122 4.47 64.37 23.66
CA PHE A 122 5.39 64.92 24.66
C PHE A 122 6.41 65.87 24.04
N LEU A 123 7.01 65.50 22.90
CA LEU A 123 7.98 66.34 22.18
C LEU A 123 7.35 67.64 21.66
N THR A 124 6.12 67.60 21.13
CA THR A 124 5.44 68.80 20.66
C THR A 124 5.09 69.74 21.82
N GLN A 125 4.64 69.20 22.96
CA GLN A 125 4.35 69.99 24.15
C GLN A 125 5.62 70.62 24.75
N PHE A 126 6.73 69.88 24.76
CA PHE A 126 8.02 70.39 25.21
C PHE A 126 8.59 71.49 24.31
N ASN A 127 8.45 71.37 22.98
CA ASN A 127 8.87 72.41 22.05
C ASN A 127 8.03 73.68 22.19
N ASN A 128 6.71 73.54 22.39
CA ASN A 128 5.82 74.69 22.57
C ASN A 128 6.04 75.41 23.92
N SER A 129 6.43 74.69 24.98
CA SER A 129 6.72 75.30 26.28
C SER A 129 8.03 76.08 26.33
N LYS A 130 8.96 75.86 25.38
CA LYS A 130 10.19 76.65 25.22
C LYS A 130 10.03 77.88 24.34
N SER A 131 8.90 78.02 23.63
CA SER A 131 8.65 79.13 22.71
C SER A 131 7.87 80.30 23.35
N ASN A 132 7.53 80.19 24.64
CA ASN A 132 7.01 81.26 25.50
C ASN A 132 8.03 81.58 26.59
#